data_AF-A0A962YCE2-F1
#
_entry.id   AF-A0A962YCE2-F1
#
_cell.length_a   1.000
_cell.length_b   1.000
_cell.length_c   1.000
_cell.angle_alpha   90.00
_cell.angle_beta   90.00
_cell.angle_gamma   90.00
#
_symmetry.space_group_name_H-M   'P 1'
#
loop_
_entity.id
_entity.type
_entity.pdbx_description
1 polymer ?
#
loop_
_entity_poly.entity_id
_entity_poly.type
_entity_poly.pdbx_seq_one_letter_code
_entity_poly.pdbx_strand_id
1 'polypeptide(L)'
;TAQGLLEGSYYRRTAASYQPDYQWIFEGIEEDIIGNFGLSGGGAAGFELDRADPRLGTPANAVVLASSEQHQAHFVVVPEELLTHVSTWTGAPPEELIRADMVYFETANGGAVFSVGSICYCGSLPWNNCDNNISRLTDNVLRRFRDS
;
A
#
# COMPACT_ATOMS: atom_id res chain seq x y z
N THR A 1 7.51 -7.49 -5.60
CA THR A 1 8.05 -6.67 -4.51
C THR A 1 9.21 -5.86 -5.01
N ALA A 2 9.49 -4.72 -4.39
CA ALA A 2 10.63 -3.85 -4.68
C ALA A 2 11.26 -3.35 -3.37
N GLN A 3 12.50 -2.87 -3.43
CA GLN A 3 13.23 -2.36 -2.27
C GLN A 3 14.13 -1.19 -2.64
N GLY A 4 14.54 -0.41 -1.64
CA GLY A 4 15.41 0.75 -1.81
C GLY A 4 16.13 1.14 -0.52
N LEU A 5 16.83 2.28 -0.54
CA LEU A 5 17.34 2.93 0.67
C LEU A 5 16.17 3.42 1.55
N LEU A 6 16.48 3.84 2.78
CA LEU A 6 15.50 4.33 3.75
C LEU A 6 14.96 5.71 3.37
N GLU A 7 14.18 5.75 2.31
CA GLU A 7 13.40 6.87 1.82
C GLU A 7 12.01 6.35 1.45
N GLY A 8 11.01 7.19 1.67
CA GLY A 8 9.61 6.89 1.39
C GLY A 8 8.98 7.93 0.49
N SER A 9 7.92 7.49 -0.17
CA SER A 9 6.96 8.31 -0.90
C SER A 9 5.58 8.14 -0.25
N TYR A 10 4.51 8.39 -1.01
CA TYR A 10 3.13 8.36 -0.60
C TYR A 10 2.33 7.29 -1.36
N TYR A 11 1.07 7.10 -0.96
CA TYR A 11 0.10 6.34 -1.72
C TYR A 11 -0.89 7.26 -2.41
N ARG A 12 -1.28 6.89 -3.63
CA ARG A 12 -2.42 7.47 -4.34
C ARG A 12 -3.59 6.50 -4.29
N ARG A 13 -4.74 7.00 -3.86
CA ARG A 13 -6.00 6.24 -3.84
C ARG A 13 -6.41 5.82 -5.25
N THR A 14 -6.92 4.60 -5.35
CA THR A 14 -7.54 4.09 -6.60
C THR A 14 -9.02 4.45 -6.62
N ALA A 15 -9.65 4.34 -7.80
CA ALA A 15 -11.09 4.52 -7.94
C ALA A 15 -11.90 3.55 -7.05
N ALA A 16 -11.36 2.37 -6.75
CA ALA A 16 -12.03 1.39 -5.88
C ALA A 16 -12.20 1.91 -4.45
N SER A 17 -11.28 2.75 -3.96
CA SER A 17 -11.35 3.32 -2.61
C SER A 17 -12.55 4.24 -2.34
N TYR A 18 -13.24 4.68 -3.40
CA TYR A 18 -14.42 5.54 -3.31
C TYR A 18 -15.73 4.74 -3.48
N GLN A 19 -15.66 3.43 -3.72
CA GLN A 19 -16.84 2.61 -3.85
C GLN A 19 -17.52 2.42 -2.49
N PRO A 20 -18.87 2.27 -2.44
CA PRO A 20 -19.62 2.13 -1.19
C PRO A 20 -19.09 1.04 -0.24
N ASP A 21 -18.57 -0.05 -0.81
CA ASP A 21 -18.09 -1.21 -0.05
C ASP A 21 -16.74 -0.94 0.66
N TYR A 22 -15.98 0.06 0.21
CA TYR A 22 -14.61 0.32 0.69
C TYR A 22 -14.39 1.74 1.22
N GLN A 23 -15.27 2.69 0.89
CA GLN A 23 -15.11 4.11 1.27
C GLN A 23 -15.02 4.33 2.79
N TRP A 24 -15.57 3.40 3.60
CA TRP A 24 -15.47 3.44 5.06
C TRP A 24 -14.02 3.37 5.56
N ILE A 25 -13.10 2.74 4.82
CA ILE A 25 -11.67 2.70 5.15
C ILE A 25 -11.08 4.11 5.14
N PHE A 26 -11.59 4.96 4.26
CA PHE A 26 -11.14 6.33 4.04
C PHE A 26 -12.11 7.37 4.63
N GLU A 27 -12.97 6.99 5.57
CA GLU A 27 -13.88 7.92 6.23
C GLU A 27 -13.10 9.07 6.89
N GLY A 28 -13.50 10.30 6.58
CA GLY A 28 -12.81 11.51 7.04
C GLY A 28 -11.48 11.79 6.33
N ILE A 29 -11.16 11.14 5.22
CA ILE A 29 -9.98 11.40 4.39
C ILE A 29 -10.46 11.85 3.00
N GLU A 30 -10.30 13.13 2.71
CA GLU A 30 -10.71 13.73 1.43
C GLU A 30 -9.56 13.71 0.40
N GLU A 31 -8.33 13.56 0.87
CA GLU A 31 -7.15 13.61 0.03
C GLU A 31 -7.02 12.35 -0.84
N ASP A 32 -6.61 12.55 -2.10
CA ASP A 32 -6.24 11.47 -3.01
C ASP A 32 -4.85 10.89 -2.70
N ILE A 33 -3.99 11.72 -2.10
CA ILE A 33 -2.62 11.38 -1.70
C ILE A 33 -2.58 11.22 -0.18
N ILE A 34 -2.12 10.07 0.29
CA ILE A 34 -2.02 9.74 1.72
C ILE A 34 -0.60 9.35 2.10
N GLY A 35 -0.20 9.71 3.31
CA GLY A 35 1.12 9.37 3.84
C GLY A 35 2.30 10.04 3.14
N ASN A 36 2.13 11.25 2.58
CA ASN A 36 3.25 12.05 2.09
C ASN A 36 4.01 12.76 3.22
N PHE A 37 4.27 12.02 4.29
CA PHE A 37 4.92 12.44 5.52
C PHE A 37 5.30 11.17 6.30
N GLY A 38 6.26 11.27 7.21
CA GLY A 38 6.58 10.18 8.11
C GLY A 38 7.97 10.31 8.73
N LEU A 39 8.15 9.73 9.92
CA LEU A 39 9.43 9.70 10.61
C LEU A 39 10.41 8.68 9.98
N SER A 40 9.87 7.68 9.27
CA SER A 40 10.64 6.67 8.53
C SER A 40 10.71 7.06 7.06
N GLY A 41 11.87 7.56 6.61
CA GLY A 41 12.10 7.87 5.20
C GLY A 41 11.31 9.05 4.62
N GLY A 42 10.53 9.77 5.43
CA GLY A 42 9.77 10.96 4.98
C GLY A 42 8.40 10.68 4.36
N GLY A 43 7.98 9.42 4.24
CA GLY A 43 6.72 9.02 3.64
C GLY A 43 6.28 7.61 4.04
N ALA A 44 5.00 7.29 3.87
CA ALA A 44 4.41 6.02 4.30
C ALA A 44 4.77 4.83 3.40
N ALA A 45 5.21 5.05 2.17
CA ALA A 45 5.55 3.99 1.21
C ALA A 45 7.06 3.95 0.94
N GLY A 46 7.81 3.03 1.54
CA GLY A 46 9.26 3.04 1.36
C GLY A 46 10.00 1.89 2.02
N PHE A 47 11.31 1.86 1.77
CA PHE A 47 12.27 0.83 2.15
C PHE A 47 12.01 -0.55 1.51
N GLU A 48 10.86 -1.17 1.76
CA GLU A 48 10.36 -2.36 1.08
C GLU A 48 8.92 -2.15 0.63
N LEU A 49 8.57 -2.65 -0.57
CA LEU A 49 7.30 -2.40 -1.24
C LEU A 49 6.69 -3.72 -1.75
N ASP A 50 5.55 -4.12 -1.18
CA ASP A 50 4.79 -5.29 -1.61
C ASP A 50 3.60 -4.91 -2.47
N ARG A 51 3.37 -5.68 -3.54
CA ARG A 51 2.27 -5.44 -4.50
C ARG A 51 1.33 -6.64 -4.56
N ALA A 52 0.08 -6.39 -4.93
CA ALA A 52 -0.87 -7.44 -5.27
C ALA A 52 -0.49 -8.11 -6.61
N ASP A 53 -0.47 -9.44 -6.65
CA ASP A 53 -0.23 -10.22 -7.86
C ASP A 53 -1.05 -11.52 -7.85
N PRO A 54 -2.14 -11.61 -8.65
CA PRO A 54 -2.96 -12.82 -8.73
C PRO A 54 -2.18 -14.07 -9.15
N ARG A 55 -1.06 -13.93 -9.86
CA ARG A 55 -0.22 -15.06 -10.29
C ARG A 55 0.55 -15.68 -9.12
N LEU A 56 0.74 -14.91 -8.04
CA LEU A 56 1.40 -15.33 -6.81
C LEU A 56 0.40 -15.66 -5.69
N GLY A 57 -0.90 -15.71 -6.00
CA GLY A 57 -1.94 -16.16 -5.06
C GLY A 57 -2.70 -15.04 -4.36
N THR A 58 -2.61 -13.79 -4.80
CA THR A 58 -3.56 -12.76 -4.35
C THR A 58 -5.00 -13.24 -4.62
N PRO A 59 -5.90 -13.24 -3.60
CA PRO A 59 -7.27 -13.69 -3.77
C PRO A 59 -8.03 -12.92 -4.86
N ALA A 60 -8.94 -13.60 -5.57
CA ALA A 60 -9.69 -13.00 -6.67
C ALA A 60 -10.64 -11.87 -6.24
N ASN A 61 -11.06 -11.85 -4.97
CA ASN A 61 -11.87 -10.79 -4.37
C ASN A 61 -11.03 -9.67 -3.73
N ALA A 62 -9.70 -9.69 -3.88
CA ALA A 62 -8.85 -8.65 -3.34
C ALA A 62 -8.89 -7.38 -4.17
N VAL A 63 -8.98 -6.26 -3.47
CA VAL A 63 -9.09 -4.93 -4.06
C VAL A 63 -7.89 -4.09 -3.65
N VAL A 64 -7.23 -3.51 -4.64
CA VAL A 64 -6.18 -2.50 -4.43
C VAL A 64 -6.85 -1.15 -4.24
N LEU A 65 -6.77 -0.62 -3.02
CA LEU A 65 -7.42 0.62 -2.60
C LEU A 65 -6.54 1.85 -2.81
N ALA A 66 -5.22 1.68 -2.72
CA ALA A 66 -4.24 2.71 -3.01
C ALA A 66 -2.94 2.06 -3.47
N SER A 67 -2.19 2.74 -4.34
CA SER A 67 -0.88 2.29 -4.79
C SER A 67 0.11 3.41 -4.61
N SER A 68 1.33 3.09 -4.18
CA SER A 68 2.39 4.09 -4.07
C SER A 68 3.04 4.39 -5.43
N GLU A 69 3.52 5.62 -5.57
CA GLU A 69 4.12 6.12 -6.80
C GLU A 69 5.24 7.11 -6.47
N GLN A 70 5.97 7.55 -7.50
CA GLN A 70 7.06 8.53 -7.38
C GLN A 70 8.19 8.12 -6.41
N HIS A 71 8.54 6.83 -6.42
CA HIS A 71 9.71 6.32 -5.70
C HIS A 71 11.01 6.86 -6.29
N GLN A 72 11.99 7.04 -5.41
CA GLN A 72 13.31 7.54 -5.79
C GLN A 72 14.04 6.56 -6.71
N ALA A 73 14.99 7.07 -7.50
CA ALA A 73 15.69 6.30 -8.54
C ALA A 73 16.50 5.10 -8.03
N HIS A 74 16.77 5.01 -6.72
CA HIS A 74 17.46 3.88 -6.12
C HIS A 74 16.57 2.67 -5.82
N PHE A 75 15.25 2.79 -5.98
CA PHE A 75 14.36 1.65 -5.84
C PHE A 75 14.53 0.69 -7.01
N VAL A 76 14.57 -0.60 -6.70
CA VAL A 76 14.74 -1.68 -7.69
C VAL A 76 13.75 -2.81 -7.41
N VAL A 77 13.33 -3.48 -8.47
CA VAL A 77 12.60 -4.75 -8.34
C VAL A 77 13.49 -5.82 -7.72
N VAL A 78 12.92 -6.67 -6.88
CA VAL A 78 13.69 -7.78 -6.28
C VAL A 78 14.04 -8.83 -7.36
N PRO A 79 15.14 -9.59 -7.19
CA PRO A 79 15.56 -10.60 -8.17
C PRO A 79 14.47 -11.62 -8.52
N GLU A 80 13.57 -11.94 -7.58
CA GLU A 80 12.46 -12.87 -7.75
C GLU A 80 11.42 -12.38 -8.77
N GLU A 81 11.39 -11.08 -9.06
CA GLU A 81 10.52 -10.49 -10.09
C GLU A 81 11.15 -10.52 -11.48
N LEU A 82 12.44 -10.84 -11.58
CA LEU A 82 13.19 -10.87 -12.83
C LEU A 82 13.21 -12.29 -13.41
N LEU A 83 12.81 -12.41 -14.67
CA LEU A 83 12.98 -13.63 -15.47
C LEU A 83 14.40 -13.66 -16.06
N THR A 84 14.90 -12.52 -16.51
CA THR A 84 16.27 -12.33 -17.01
C THR A 84 16.79 -10.96 -16.57
N HIS A 85 18.02 -10.62 -16.95
CA HIS A 85 18.58 -9.27 -16.78
C HIS A 85 17.87 -8.17 -17.58
N VAL A 86 16.92 -8.52 -18.46
CA VAL A 86 16.17 -7.58 -19.33
C VAL A 86 14.67 -7.60 -19.05
N SER A 87 14.12 -8.73 -18.60
CA SER A 87 12.68 -8.97 -18.55
C SER A 87 12.21 -9.43 -17.17
N THR A 88 11.04 -8.97 -16.77
CA THR A 88 10.34 -9.41 -15.55
C THR A 88 9.52 -10.67 -15.81
N TRP A 89 9.11 -11.38 -14.76
CA TRP A 89 8.15 -12.50 -14.87
C TRP A 89 6.77 -12.05 -15.36
N THR A 90 6.38 -10.79 -15.16
CA THR A 90 5.10 -10.24 -15.68
C THR A 90 5.16 -9.88 -17.15
N GLY A 91 6.35 -9.62 -17.69
CA GLY A 91 6.54 -8.95 -18.97
C GLY A 91 6.29 -7.43 -18.93
N ALA A 92 5.85 -6.91 -17.78
CA ALA A 92 5.73 -5.46 -17.54
C ALA A 92 7.11 -4.86 -17.24
N PRO A 93 7.34 -3.59 -17.57
CA PRO A 93 8.62 -2.98 -17.31
C PRO A 93 8.84 -2.80 -15.79
N PRO A 94 10.09 -2.88 -15.28
CA PRO A 94 10.37 -2.88 -13.84
C PRO A 94 9.76 -1.69 -13.08
N GLU A 95 9.72 -0.50 -13.69
CA GLU A 95 9.15 0.71 -13.10
C GLU A 95 7.67 0.56 -12.72
N GLU A 96 6.89 -0.24 -13.45
CA GLU A 96 5.49 -0.51 -13.12
C GLU A 96 5.35 -1.45 -11.90
N LEU A 97 6.40 -2.22 -11.59
CA LEU A 97 6.42 -3.15 -10.46
C LEU A 97 6.92 -2.50 -9.15
N ILE A 98 7.57 -1.34 -9.24
CA ILE A 98 8.07 -0.58 -8.08
C ILE A 98 6.92 0.21 -7.48
N ARG A 99 6.12 -0.48 -6.65
CA ARG A 99 5.04 0.11 -5.87
C ARG A 99 4.67 -0.80 -4.70
N ALA A 100 4.08 -0.18 -3.69
CA ALA A 100 3.35 -0.83 -2.62
C ALA A 100 1.85 -0.70 -2.93
N ASP A 101 1.10 -1.79 -2.81
CA ASP A 101 -0.35 -1.79 -2.94
C ASP A 101 -1.01 -1.94 -1.56
N MET A 102 -1.92 -1.03 -1.21
CA MET A 102 -2.84 -1.21 -0.09
C MET A 102 -3.99 -2.10 -0.54
N VAL A 103 -4.13 -3.26 0.10
CA VAL A 103 -5.06 -4.32 -0.32
C VAL A 103 -6.06 -4.62 0.77
N TYR A 104 -7.32 -4.81 0.38
CA TYR A 104 -8.37 -5.33 1.24
C TYR A 104 -9.09 -6.51 0.59
N PHE A 105 -9.42 -7.53 1.39
CA PHE A 105 -10.33 -8.60 1.00
C PHE A 105 -11.02 -9.23 2.21
N GLU A 106 -12.21 -9.77 1.97
CA GLU A 106 -12.94 -10.57 2.96
C GLU A 106 -12.57 -12.06 2.84
N THR A 107 -12.66 -12.77 3.96
CA THR A 107 -12.42 -14.20 4.06
C THR A 107 -13.69 -14.92 4.51
N ALA A 108 -13.66 -16.25 4.53
CA ALA A 108 -14.79 -17.04 5.01
C ALA A 108 -15.16 -16.68 6.46
N ASN A 109 -16.44 -16.84 6.81
CA ASN A 109 -16.99 -16.61 8.15
C ASN A 109 -16.83 -15.16 8.66
N GLY A 110 -16.87 -14.17 7.77
CA GLY A 110 -16.87 -12.74 8.13
C GLY A 110 -15.50 -12.18 8.52
N GLY A 111 -14.42 -12.93 8.32
CA GLY A 111 -13.07 -12.39 8.48
C GLY A 111 -12.70 -11.43 7.34
N ALA A 112 -11.64 -10.66 7.54
CA ALA A 112 -11.08 -9.79 6.52
C ALA A 112 -9.58 -9.58 6.72
N VAL A 113 -8.90 -9.17 5.66
CA VAL A 113 -7.49 -8.83 5.64
C VAL A 113 -7.34 -7.43 5.06
N PHE A 114 -6.58 -6.60 5.77
CA PHE A 114 -6.10 -5.31 5.27
C PHE A 114 -4.56 -5.32 5.30
N SER A 115 -3.93 -4.96 4.19
CA SER A 115 -2.47 -4.92 4.05
C SER A 115 -2.03 -3.59 3.44
N VAL A 116 -0.92 -3.04 3.92
CA VAL A 116 -0.38 -1.74 3.47
C VAL A 116 0.81 -1.86 2.53
N GLY A 117 1.52 -2.99 2.58
CA GLY A 117 2.62 -3.31 1.66
C GLY A 117 3.87 -2.42 1.77
N SER A 118 4.14 -1.78 2.91
CA SER A 118 5.33 -0.93 3.10
C SER A 118 5.86 -1.01 4.53
N ILE A 119 7.18 -1.06 4.67
CA ILE A 119 7.84 -0.95 5.99
C ILE A 119 7.69 0.48 6.57
N CYS A 120 7.83 1.53 5.76
CA CYS A 120 7.79 2.90 6.27
C CYS A 120 6.41 3.35 6.77
N TYR A 121 5.35 2.56 6.55
CA TYR A 121 3.97 2.92 6.90
C TYR A 121 3.82 3.31 8.37
N CYS A 122 4.33 2.49 9.29
CA CYS A 122 4.22 2.72 10.73
C CYS A 122 4.94 4.00 11.19
N GLY A 123 5.98 4.44 10.46
CA GLY A 123 6.67 5.70 10.74
C GLY A 123 5.80 6.94 10.53
N SER A 124 4.68 6.80 9.83
CA SER A 124 3.74 7.89 9.53
C SER A 124 2.61 8.01 10.55
N LEU A 125 2.35 6.97 11.35
CA LEU A 125 1.33 6.98 12.40
C LEU A 125 1.54 8.10 13.44
N PRO A 126 2.71 8.24 14.09
CA PRO A 126 2.89 9.26 15.13
C PRO A 126 3.05 10.68 14.57
N TRP A 127 3.07 10.86 13.25
CA TRP A 127 3.25 12.17 12.63
C TRP A 127 2.12 13.14 13.03
N ASN A 128 2.46 14.40 13.27
CA ASN A 128 1.51 15.45 13.64
C ASN A 128 0.60 15.07 14.82
N ASN A 129 1.16 14.47 15.88
CA ASN A 129 0.41 14.00 17.06
C ASN A 129 -0.74 13.03 16.69
N CYS A 130 -0.51 12.16 15.71
CA CYS A 130 -1.49 11.22 15.16
C CYS A 130 -2.69 11.88 14.43
N ASP A 131 -2.70 13.19 14.23
CA ASP A 131 -3.70 13.86 13.40
C ASP A 131 -3.24 13.89 11.94
N ASN A 132 -3.42 12.76 11.27
CA ASN A 132 -3.02 12.58 9.89
C ASN A 132 -3.83 11.45 9.21
N ASN A 133 -3.78 11.40 7.88
CA ASN A 133 -4.58 10.44 7.10
C ASN A 133 -4.17 8.96 7.30
N ILE A 134 -2.91 8.66 7.60
CA ILE A 134 -2.44 7.29 7.87
C ILE A 134 -2.98 6.77 9.20
N SER A 135 -2.98 7.61 10.23
CA SER A 135 -3.54 7.28 11.54
C SER A 135 -5.05 7.12 11.49
N ARG A 136 -5.75 8.03 10.79
CA ARG A 136 -7.21 7.95 10.62
C ARG A 136 -7.63 6.70 9.85
N LEU A 137 -6.96 6.39 8.74
CA LEU A 137 -7.20 5.18 7.95
C LEU A 137 -7.04 3.93 8.81
N THR A 138 -5.93 3.85 9.57
CA THR A 138 -5.64 2.70 10.43
C THR A 138 -6.69 2.55 11.53
N ASP A 139 -7.12 3.65 12.16
CA ASP A 139 -8.19 3.65 13.17
C ASP A 139 -9.52 3.15 12.59
N ASN A 140 -9.91 3.59 11.39
CA ASN A 140 -11.12 3.12 10.70
C ASN A 140 -11.10 1.60 10.52
N VAL A 141 -10.00 1.05 10.00
CA VAL A 141 -9.81 -0.40 9.81
C VAL A 141 -9.89 -1.15 11.14
N LEU A 142 -9.17 -0.68 12.17
CA LEU A 142 -9.15 -1.34 13.47
C LEU A 142 -10.52 -1.32 14.15
N ARG A 143 -11.26 -0.21 14.07
CA ARG A 143 -12.64 -0.13 14.59
C ARG A 143 -13.55 -1.13 13.90
N ARG A 144 -13.52 -1.17 12.56
CA ARG A 144 -14.33 -2.11 11.81
C ARG A 144 -14.01 -3.55 12.21
N PHE A 145 -12.72 -3.92 12.28
CA PHE A 145 -12.31 -5.29 12.61
C PHE A 145 -12.65 -5.70 14.04
N ARG A 146 -12.63 -4.75 14.98
CA ARG A 146 -13.06 -5.00 16.36
C ARG A 146 -14.57 -5.25 16.47
N ASP A 147 -15.36 -4.53 15.68
CA ASP A 147 -16.82 -4.53 15.77
C ASP A 147 -17.49 -5.54 14.82
N SER A 148 -16.69 -6.35 14.10
CA SER A 148 -17.12 -7.38 13.14
C SER A 148 -17.36 -8.75 13.78
#